data_AF-A0A9E6QY08-F1
#
_entry.id   AF-A0A9E6QY08-F1
#
_cell.length_a   1.000
_cell.length_b   1.000
_cell.length_c   1.000
_cell.angle_alpha   90.00
_cell.angle_beta   90.00
_cell.angle_gamma   90.00
#
_symmetry.space_group_name_H-M   'P 1'
#
loop_
_entity.id
_entity.type
_entity.pdbx_description
1 polymer ?
#
loop_
_entity_poly.entity_id
_entity_poly.type
_entity_poly.pdbx_seq_one_letter_code
_entity_poly.pdbx_strand_id
1 'polypeptide(L)' 'MAERFTASAARLAGLSGRLLSWPPDWFWQATPAELAAILFVDPEATTSGIDRQTIEQMMERERDGR' A
#
# COMPACT_ATOMS: atom_id res chain seq x y z
N MET A 1 29.23 -5.01 5.00
CA MET A 1 28.09 -4.81 4.07
C MET A 1 27.02 -5.88 4.28
N ALA A 2 27.37 -7.16 4.15
CA ALA A 2 26.44 -8.29 4.36
C ALA A 2 25.74 -8.27 5.73
N GLU A 3 26.45 -7.95 6.80
CA GLU A 3 25.87 -7.93 8.16
C GLU A 3 24.74 -6.90 8.33
N ARG A 4 24.90 -5.70 7.73
CA ARG A 4 23.85 -4.67 7.71
C ARG A 4 22.65 -5.10 6.88
N PHE A 5 22.89 -5.77 5.75
CA PHE A 5 21.83 -6.31 4.92
C PHE A 5 21.03 -7.38 5.68
N THR A 6 21.71 -8.35 6.30
CA THR A 6 21.07 -9.42 7.06
C THR A 6 20.25 -8.88 8.23
N ALA A 7 20.77 -7.92 8.98
CA ALA A 7 20.04 -7.29 10.08
C ALA A 7 18.77 -6.56 9.59
N SER A 8 18.86 -5.83 8.47
CA SER A 8 17.70 -5.16 7.86
C SER A 8 16.67 -6.15 7.31
N ALA A 9 17.11 -7.21 6.64
CA ALA A 9 16.23 -8.24 6.09
C ALA A 9 15.46 -8.98 7.20
N ALA A 10 16.13 -9.34 8.31
CA ALA A 10 15.48 -9.96 9.46
C ALA A 10 14.42 -9.05 10.09
N ARG A 11 14.71 -7.75 10.23
CA ARG A 11 13.75 -6.78 10.74
C ARG A 11 12.55 -6.62 9.81
N LEU A 12 12.77 -6.55 8.50
CA LEU A 12 11.69 -6.46 7.51
C LEU A 12 10.82 -7.71 7.48
N ALA A 13 11.41 -8.91 7.51
CA ALA A 13 10.66 -10.16 7.57
C ALA A 13 9.69 -10.20 8.75
N GLY A 14 10.15 -9.76 9.94
CA GLY A 14 9.30 -9.67 11.13
C GLY A 14 8.19 -8.62 11.03
N LEU A 15 8.44 -7.50 10.36
CA LEU A 15 7.42 -6.46 10.12
C LEU A 15 6.38 -6.91 9.10
N SER A 16 6.81 -7.52 7.99
CA SER A 16 5.90 -8.04 6.94
C SER A 16 4.93 -9.08 7.51
N GLY A 17 5.40 -10.01 8.34
CA GLY A 17 4.52 -11.00 8.98
C GLY A 17 3.48 -10.36 9.93
N ARG A 18 3.84 -9.28 10.62
CA ARG A 18 2.94 -8.58 11.55
C ARG A 18 1.95 -7.64 10.87
N LEU A 19 2.39 -6.90 9.84
CA LEU A 19 1.59 -5.88 9.17
C LEU A 19 0.69 -6.48 8.09
N LEU A 20 1.19 -7.49 7.37
CA LEU A 20 0.51 -8.07 6.22
C LEU A 20 -0.14 -9.42 6.55
N SER A 21 0.07 -9.94 7.76
CA SER A 21 -0.32 -11.30 8.17
C SER A 21 0.23 -12.39 7.24
N TRP A 22 1.42 -12.17 6.67
CA TRP A 22 2.06 -13.09 5.73
C TRP A 22 2.80 -14.23 6.45
N PRO A 23 2.79 -15.45 5.89
CA PRO A 23 3.70 -16.50 6.31
C PRO A 23 5.15 -16.15 5.88
N PRO A 24 6.18 -16.67 6.59
CA PRO A 24 7.59 -16.34 6.31
C PRO A 24 8.03 -16.59 4.87
N ASP A 25 7.50 -17.64 4.22
CA ASP A 25 7.86 -18.01 2.85
C ASP A 25 7.52 -16.92 1.83
N TRP A 26 6.46 -16.15 2.08
CA TRP A 26 6.03 -15.08 1.17
C TRP A 26 7.00 -13.91 1.17
N PHE A 27 7.62 -13.61 2.31
CA PHE A 27 8.67 -12.57 2.37
C PHE A 27 9.85 -12.93 1.47
N TRP A 28 10.25 -14.20 1.44
CA TRP A 28 11.38 -14.65 0.62
C TRP A 28 11.06 -14.76 -0.88
N GLN A 29 9.78 -14.90 -1.22
CA GLN A 29 9.33 -14.91 -2.61
C GLN A 29 9.07 -13.50 -3.17
N ALA A 30 8.73 -12.54 -2.30
CA ALA A 30 8.49 -11.16 -2.71
C ALA A 30 9.79 -10.47 -3.12
N THR A 31 9.74 -9.74 -4.24
CA THR A 31 10.86 -8.91 -4.67
C THR A 31 10.99 -7.65 -3.82
N PRO A 32 12.19 -7.06 -3.71
CA PRO A 32 12.36 -5.79 -2.99
C PRO A 32 11.49 -4.65 -3.55
N ALA A 33 11.23 -4.64 -4.86
CA ALA A 33 10.38 -3.63 -5.50
C ALA A 33 8.90 -3.79 -5.11
N GLU A 34 8.38 -5.02 -5.07
CA GLU A 34 7.02 -5.30 -4.60
C GLU A 34 6.86 -4.95 -3.12
N LEU A 35 7.83 -5.32 -2.28
CA LEU A 35 7.84 -4.95 -0.86
C LEU A 35 7.83 -3.43 -0.68
N ALA A 36 8.62 -2.70 -1.49
CA ALA A 36 8.61 -1.25 -1.47
C ALA A 36 7.24 -0.67 -1.88
N ALA A 37 6.61 -1.20 -2.92
CA ALA A 37 5.29 -0.75 -3.37
C ALA A 37 4.17 -1.01 -2.34
N ILE A 38 4.29 -2.08 -1.53
CA ILE A 38 3.32 -2.40 -0.47
C ILE A 38 3.53 -1.50 0.76
N LEU A 39 4.78 -1.29 1.16
CA LEU A 39 5.11 -0.60 2.41
C LEU A 39 5.16 0.93 2.26
N PHE A 40 5.47 1.41 1.06
CA PHE A 40 5.56 2.83 0.77
C PHE A 40 4.51 3.18 -0.27
N VAL A 41 3.54 4.00 0.14
CA VAL A 41 2.68 4.71 -0.80
C VAL A 41 3.53 5.77 -1.47
N ASP A 42 3.54 5.78 -2.81
CA ASP A 42 4.13 6.87 -3.56
C ASP A 42 3.36 8.16 -3.21
N PRO A 43 4.01 9.17 -2.60
CA PRO A 43 3.34 10.40 -2.21
C PRO A 43 2.78 11.16 -3.42
N GLU A 44 3.36 11.01 -4.60
CA GLU A 44 2.87 11.59 -5.85
C GLU A 44 1.72 10.78 -6.46
N ALA A 45 1.54 9.51 -6.06
CA ALA A 45 0.38 8.69 -6.42
C ALA A 45 -0.89 9.06 -5.62
N THR A 46 -0.90 10.21 -4.94
CA THR A 46 -2.14 10.88 -4.50
C THR A 46 -2.92 11.31 -5.75
N THR A 47 -3.56 10.36 -6.41
CA THR A 47 -4.73 10.67 -7.21
C THR A 47 -5.72 11.31 -6.25
N SER A 48 -6.04 12.59 -6.44
CA SER A 48 -7.16 13.22 -5.75
C SER A 48 -8.36 12.32 -5.95
N GLY A 49 -8.70 11.53 -4.93
CA GLY A 49 -9.90 10.72 -4.93
C GLY A 49 -11.11 11.64 -5.10
N ILE A 50 -12.23 11.05 -5.50
CA ILE A 50 -13.50 11.75 -5.48
C ILE A 50 -13.76 12.26 -4.06
N ASP A 51 -13.85 13.58 -3.91
CA ASP A 51 -14.19 14.20 -2.63
C ASP A 51 -15.69 14.08 -2.36
N ARG A 52 -16.06 14.32 -1.09
CA ARG A 52 -17.46 14.22 -0.65
C ARG A 52 -18.38 15.14 -1.44
N GLN A 53 -17.90 16.34 -1.77
CA GLN A 53 -18.68 17.34 -2.52
C GLN A 53 -19.00 16.85 -3.94
N THR A 54 -18.06 16.16 -4.57
CA THR A 54 -18.24 15.54 -5.89
C THR A 54 -19.28 14.42 -5.82
N ILE A 55 -19.26 13.58 -4.77
CA ILE A 55 -20.30 12.55 -4.56
C ILE A 55 -21.68 13.20 -4.41
N GLU A 56 -21.78 14.25 -3.60
CA GLU A 56 -23.05 14.97 -3.37
C GLU A 56 -23.60 15.58 -4.67
N GLN A 57 -22.75 16.14 -5.53
CA GLN A 57 -23.16 16.65 -6.84
C GLN A 57 -23.62 15.54 -7.81
N MET A 58 -22.99 14.37 -7.77
CA MET A 58 -23.39 13.23 -8.60
C MET A 58 -24.77 12.71 -8.17
N MET A 59 -24.99 12.57 -6.86
CA MET A 59 -26.28 12.14 -6.31
C MET A 59 -27.41 13.13 -6.68
N GLU A 60 -27.17 14.43 -6.62
CA GLU A 60 -28.17 15.45 -7.01
C GLU A 60 -28.49 15.38 -8.51
N ARG A 61 -27.48 15.22 -9.38
CA ARG A 61 -27.69 15.06 -10.83
C ARG A 61 -28.49 13.83 -11.21
N GLU A 62 -28.30 12.70 -10.52
CA GLU A 62 -29.11 11.49 -10.75
C GLU A 62 -30.53 11.62 -10.21
N ARG A 63 -30.72 12.37 -9.12
CA ARG A 63 -32.02 12.64 -8.51
C ARG A 63 -32.89 13.57 -9.36
N ASP A 64 -32.27 14.53 -10.04
CA ASP A 64 -32.92 15.49 -10.94
C ASP A 64 -33.19 14.94 -12.35
N GLY A 65 -33.18 13.61 -12.51
CA GLY A 65 -33.30 12.85 -13.76
C GLY A 65 -34.11 13.54 -14.85
N ARG A 66 -33.42 13.93 -15.93
CA ARG A 66 -34.04 14.19 -17.23
C ARG A 66 -34.02 12.93 -18.07
#